data_AF-A0A0X8GZM0-F1
#
_entry.id   AF-A0A0X8GZM0-F1
#
_cell.length_a   1.000
_cell.length_b   1.000
_cell.length_c   1.000
_cell.angle_alpha   90.00
_cell.angle_beta   90.00
_cell.angle_gamma   90.00
#
_symmetry.space_group_name_H-M   'P 1'
#
loop_
_entity.id
_entity.type
_entity.pdbx_description
1 polymer ?
#
loop_
_entity_poly.entity_id
_entity_poly.type
_entity_poly.pdbx_seq_one_letter_code
_entity_poly.pdbx_strand_id
1 'polypeptide(L)'
;MKRGYTLVNYLLGLFCVMVLLHVSSLILRILINHNTPFIAQNELFELQILNLYTKTNAVTCDKSLLTIDESEIVFDRERIIKRPGYEILLQDVQSIEFSCSNPIKLIYVYKGNRYELSFEKPKG
;
A
#
# COMPACT_ATOMS: atom_id res chain seq x y z
N MET A 1 0.91 64.82 7.07
CA MET A 1 1.47 63.91 6.03
C MET A 1 2.11 62.62 6.55
N LYS A 2 2.69 62.56 7.76
CA LYS A 2 3.34 61.34 8.28
C LYS A 2 2.45 60.08 8.42
N ARG A 3 1.14 60.24 8.68
CA ARG A 3 0.18 59.13 8.91
C ARG A 3 -0.17 58.33 7.64
N GLY A 4 -0.23 58.97 6.48
CA GLY A 4 -0.52 58.28 5.21
C GLY A 4 0.61 57.34 4.79
N TYR A 5 1.86 57.75 5.05
CA TYR A 5 3.05 56.93 4.81
C TYR A 5 3.08 55.68 5.70
N THR A 6 2.57 55.78 6.94
CA THR A 6 2.47 54.63 7.85
C THR A 6 1.46 53.61 7.34
N LEU A 7 0.27 54.06 6.90
CA LEU A 7 -0.77 53.19 6.37
C LEU A 7 -0.31 52.40 5.14
N VAL A 8 0.38 53.07 4.21
CA VAL A 8 0.92 52.44 2.99
C VAL A 8 1.93 51.35 3.35
N ASN A 9 2.81 51.58 4.32
CA ASN A 9 3.76 50.58 4.78
C ASN A 9 3.07 49.35 5.43
N TYR A 10 1.98 49.56 6.17
CA TYR A 10 1.19 48.45 6.74
C TYR A 10 0.50 47.61 5.65
N LEU A 11 -0.08 48.25 4.64
CA LEU A 11 -0.68 47.56 3.48
C LEU A 11 0.37 46.77 2.70
N LEU A 12 1.55 47.34 2.48
CA LEU A 12 2.65 46.66 1.82
C LEU A 12 3.13 45.45 2.64
N GLY A 13 3.23 45.60 3.97
CA GLY A 13 3.55 44.50 4.88
C GLY A 13 2.52 43.36 4.83
N LEU A 14 1.23 43.68 4.87
CA LEU A 14 0.15 42.70 4.73
C LEU A 14 0.20 41.99 3.37
N PHE A 15 0.46 42.73 2.29
CA PHE A 15 0.62 42.14 0.96
C PHE A 15 1.79 41.16 0.91
N CYS A 16 2.95 41.52 1.47
CA CYS A 16 4.10 40.62 1.57
C CYS A 16 3.79 39.36 2.39
N VAL A 17 3.08 39.49 3.51
CA VAL A 17 2.67 38.34 4.33
C VAL A 17 1.73 37.40 3.55
N MET A 18 0.76 37.94 2.81
CA MET A 18 -0.14 37.15 1.97
C MET A 18 0.62 36.38 0.88
N VAL A 19 1.59 37.03 0.22
CA VAL A 19 2.43 36.39 -0.80
C VAL A 19 3.28 35.28 -0.18
N LEU A 20 3.91 35.53 0.97
CA LEU A 20 4.70 34.53 1.69
C LEU A 20 3.86 33.33 2.11
N LEU A 21 2.66 33.55 2.64
CA LEU A 21 1.73 32.48 2.98
C LEU A 21 1.37 31.65 1.74
N HIS A 22 1.10 32.29 0.60
CA HIS A 22 0.77 31.59 -0.63
C HIS A 22 1.93 30.72 -1.13
N VAL A 23 3.16 31.27 -1.15
CA VAL A 23 4.37 30.51 -1.52
C VAL A 23 4.62 29.34 -0.57
N SER A 24 4.46 29.55 0.75
CA SER A 24 4.63 28.48 1.74
C SER A 24 3.62 27.35 1.55
N SER A 25 2.36 27.67 1.20
CA SER A 25 1.31 26.67 0.93
C SER A 25 1.63 25.83 -0.31
N LEU A 26 2.18 26.46 -1.36
CA LEU A 26 2.64 25.78 -2.57
C LEU A 26 3.78 24.81 -2.30
N ILE A 27 4.78 25.25 -1.52
CA ILE A 27 5.91 24.40 -1.11
C ILE A 27 5.40 23.21 -0.30
N LEU A 28 4.51 23.43 0.66
CA LEU A 28 3.95 22.35 1.48
C LEU A 28 3.23 21.30 0.61
N ARG A 29 2.46 21.76 -0.38
CA ARG A 29 1.70 20.90 -1.30
C ARG A 29 2.62 20.05 -2.18
N ILE A 30 3.71 20.64 -2.67
CA ILE A 30 4.73 19.91 -3.43
C ILE A 30 5.40 18.86 -2.54
N LEU A 31 5.75 19.22 -1.30
CA LEU A 31 6.42 18.32 -0.37
C LEU A 31 5.54 17.11 0.00
N ILE A 32 4.25 17.33 0.24
CA ILE A 32 3.29 16.26 0.52
C ILE A 32 3.16 15.33 -0.69
N ASN A 33 2.98 15.87 -1.89
CA ASN A 33 2.86 15.05 -3.10
C ASN A 33 4.15 14.31 -3.44
N HIS A 34 5.32 14.86 -3.10
CA HIS A 34 6.58 14.20 -3.39
C HIS A 34 6.91 13.08 -2.38
N ASN A 35 6.47 13.25 -1.13
CA ASN A 35 6.74 12.30 -0.05
C ASN A 35 5.75 11.14 0.04
N THR A 36 4.69 11.08 -0.78
CA THR A 36 3.87 9.86 -0.84
C THR A 36 4.60 8.82 -1.71
N PRO A 37 5.20 7.76 -1.14
CA PRO A 37 5.80 6.72 -1.95
C PRO A 37 4.69 6.08 -2.78
N PHE A 38 4.86 6.08 -4.09
CA PHE A 38 4.02 5.30 -4.98
C PHE A 38 4.39 3.83 -4.79
N ILE A 39 3.68 3.13 -3.91
CA ILE A 39 3.80 1.69 -3.75
C ILE A 39 2.81 1.06 -4.73
N ALA A 40 3.33 0.19 -5.61
CA ALA A 40 2.47 -0.53 -6.54
C ALA A 40 1.56 -1.50 -5.76
N GLN A 41 0.31 -1.67 -6.20
CA GLN A 41 -0.65 -2.51 -5.48
C GLN A 41 -0.19 -3.97 -5.30
N ASN A 42 0.54 -4.51 -6.28
CA ASN A 42 1.13 -5.85 -6.18
C ASN A 42 2.23 -5.88 -5.10
N GLU A 43 3.07 -4.85 -4.98
CA GLU A 43 4.11 -4.78 -3.96
C GLU A 43 3.50 -4.69 -2.55
N LEU A 44 2.43 -3.91 -2.39
CA LEU A 44 1.66 -3.86 -1.14
C LEU A 44 1.09 -5.23 -0.78
N PHE A 45 0.53 -5.94 -1.76
CA PHE A 45 0.04 -7.31 -1.59
C PHE A 45 1.15 -8.26 -1.10
N GLU A 46 2.32 -8.24 -1.76
CA GLU A 46 3.46 -9.09 -1.39
C GLU A 46 3.91 -8.83 0.06
N LEU A 47 3.99 -7.56 0.46
CA LEU A 47 4.33 -7.16 1.82
C LEU A 47 3.27 -7.59 2.84
N GLN A 48 1.98 -7.52 2.49
CA GLN A 48 0.89 -7.99 3.36
C GLN A 48 0.99 -9.50 3.60
N ILE A 49 1.22 -10.29 2.55
CA ILE A 49 1.40 -11.74 2.68
C ILE A 49 2.64 -12.06 3.53
N LEU A 50 3.77 -11.39 3.27
CA LEU A 50 4.99 -11.59 4.05
C LEU A 50 4.80 -11.24 5.54
N ASN A 51 4.09 -10.15 5.82
CA ASN A 51 3.77 -9.74 7.19
C ASN A 51 2.85 -10.75 7.90
N LEU A 52 1.86 -11.31 7.18
CA LEU A 52 1.05 -12.39 7.71
C LEU A 52 1.91 -13.62 8.00
N TYR A 53 2.74 -14.02 7.03
CA TYR A 53 3.60 -15.19 7.13
C TYR A 53 4.57 -15.14 8.31
N THR A 54 5.28 -14.01 8.46
CA THR A 54 6.32 -13.82 9.49
C THR A 54 5.78 -13.79 10.91
N LYS A 55 4.48 -13.48 11.08
CA LYS A 55 3.83 -13.45 12.40
C LYS A 55 3.30 -14.81 12.85
N THR A 56 3.30 -15.81 11.97
CA THR A 56 2.54 -17.04 12.18
C THR A 56 3.42 -18.26 12.34
N ASN A 57 3.00 -19.15 13.24
CA ASN A 57 3.66 -20.43 13.51
C ASN A 57 3.03 -21.60 12.73
N ALA A 58 1.82 -21.41 12.19
CA ALA A 58 1.05 -22.45 11.51
C ALA A 58 0.69 -21.99 10.09
N VAL A 59 1.14 -22.75 9.10
CA VAL A 59 0.80 -22.54 7.69
C VAL A 59 0.34 -23.86 7.10
N THR A 60 -0.88 -23.87 6.59
CA THR A 60 -1.45 -24.99 5.85
C THR A 60 -1.73 -24.54 4.42
N CYS A 61 -1.37 -25.39 3.47
CA CYS A 61 -1.50 -25.10 2.04
C CYS A 61 -2.26 -26.24 1.40
N ASP A 62 -3.30 -25.88 0.66
CA ASP A 62 -4.02 -26.73 -0.28
C ASP A 62 -4.00 -26.05 -1.67
N LYS A 63 -4.28 -26.80 -2.73
CA LYS A 63 -4.20 -26.32 -4.13
C LYS A 63 -5.02 -25.06 -4.41
N SER A 64 -6.07 -24.82 -3.62
CA SER A 64 -7.00 -23.70 -3.81
C SER A 64 -7.07 -22.71 -2.63
N LEU A 65 -6.39 -23.02 -1.53
CA LEU A 65 -6.49 -22.31 -0.27
C LEU A 65 -5.14 -22.29 0.43
N LEU A 66 -4.68 -21.10 0.82
CA LEU A 66 -3.55 -20.96 1.74
C LEU A 66 -4.08 -20.43 3.05
N THR A 67 -3.96 -21.21 4.12
CA THR A 67 -4.35 -20.78 5.47
C THR A 67 -3.10 -20.48 6.28
N ILE A 68 -3.01 -19.24 6.72
CA ILE A 68 -1.95 -18.70 7.55
C ILE A 68 -2.58 -18.38 8.91
N ASP A 69 -2.31 -19.22 9.91
CA ASP A 69 -2.96 -19.19 11.23
C ASP A 69 -4.49 -19.27 11.14
N GLU A 70 -5.24 -18.25 11.57
CA GLU A 70 -6.71 -18.17 11.42
C GLU A 70 -7.15 -17.53 10.08
N SER A 71 -6.20 -17.06 9.28
CA SER A 71 -6.48 -16.32 8.05
C SER A 71 -6.42 -17.20 6.81
N GLU A 72 -7.51 -17.29 6.06
CA GLU A 72 -7.63 -18.00 4.79
C GLU A 72 -7.41 -17.03 3.62
N ILE A 73 -6.50 -17.39 2.72
CA ILE A 73 -6.24 -16.66 1.47
C ILE A 73 -6.85 -17.43 0.31
N VAL A 74 -7.84 -16.81 -0.32
CA VAL A 74 -8.71 -17.45 -1.31
C VAL A 74 -8.84 -16.58 -2.55
N PHE A 75 -9.01 -17.22 -3.70
CA PHE A 75 -9.41 -16.56 -4.93
C PHE A 75 -10.93 -16.42 -5.02
N ASP A 76 -11.44 -15.22 -5.18
CA ASP A 76 -12.88 -14.96 -5.30
C ASP A 76 -13.17 -13.81 -6.28
N ARG A 77 -13.81 -14.13 -7.42
CA ARG A 77 -14.20 -13.18 -8.47
C ARG A 77 -13.06 -12.24 -8.86
N GLU A 78 -11.99 -12.81 -9.43
CA GLU A 78 -10.81 -12.07 -9.92
C GLU A 78 -10.06 -11.27 -8.85
N ARG A 79 -10.22 -11.66 -7.58
CA ARG A 79 -9.60 -10.99 -6.44
C ARG A 79 -8.99 -12.02 -5.51
N ILE A 80 -7.88 -11.64 -4.89
CA ILE A 80 -7.32 -12.38 -3.76
C ILE A 80 -7.87 -11.75 -2.50
N ILE A 81 -8.53 -12.57 -1.67
CA ILE A 81 -9.19 -12.13 -0.45
C ILE A 81 -8.63 -12.88 0.75
N LYS A 82 -8.68 -12.22 1.91
CA LYS A 82 -8.41 -12.79 3.21
C LYS A 82 -9.72 -12.95 3.99
N ARG A 83 -9.91 -14.13 4.60
CA ARG A 83 -11.02 -14.44 5.51
C ARG A 83 -10.48 -14.88 6.86
N PRO A 84 -11.21 -14.71 7.98
CA PRO A 84 -12.50 -14.03 8.10
C PRO A 84 -12.40 -12.50 7.91
N GLY A 85 -13.51 -11.83 7.57
CA GLY A 85 -13.57 -10.36 7.40
C GLY A 85 -13.64 -9.84 5.95
N TYR A 86 -13.45 -10.70 4.94
CA TYR A 86 -13.53 -10.37 3.51
C TYR A 86 -12.65 -9.16 3.12
N GLU A 87 -11.40 -9.18 3.54
CA GLU A 87 -10.44 -8.15 3.18
C GLU A 87 -9.89 -8.44 1.77
N ILE A 88 -9.99 -7.48 0.85
CA ILE A 88 -9.46 -7.62 -0.50
C ILE A 88 -7.98 -7.25 -0.48
N LEU A 89 -7.10 -8.22 -0.75
CA LEU A 89 -5.65 -8.02 -0.76
C LEU A 89 -5.16 -7.56 -2.13
N LEU A 90 -5.72 -8.11 -3.22
CA LEU A 90 -5.37 -7.74 -4.59
C LEU A 90 -6.60 -7.88 -5.52
N GLN A 91 -6.75 -6.92 -6.44
CA GLN A 91 -7.82 -6.90 -7.45
C GLN A 91 -7.26 -7.17 -8.85
N ASP A 92 -8.12 -7.45 -9.83
CA ASP A 92 -7.78 -7.72 -11.23
C ASP A 92 -6.78 -8.89 -11.41
N VAL A 93 -6.95 -9.92 -10.59
CA VAL A 93 -6.14 -11.14 -10.61
C VAL A 93 -6.80 -12.15 -11.54
N GLN A 94 -6.08 -12.59 -12.55
CA GLN A 94 -6.59 -13.53 -13.56
C GLN A 94 -6.56 -14.97 -13.06
N SER A 95 -5.52 -15.33 -12.31
CA SER A 95 -5.38 -16.66 -11.73
C SER A 95 -4.45 -16.64 -10.52
N ILE A 96 -4.62 -17.64 -9.66
CA ILE A 96 -3.71 -17.95 -8.57
C ILE A 96 -3.52 -19.47 -8.47
N GLU A 97 -2.31 -19.88 -8.15
CA GLU A 97 -1.91 -21.26 -7.95
C GLU A 97 -1.04 -21.33 -6.69
N PHE A 98 -1.38 -22.26 -5.80
CA PHE A 98 -0.60 -22.54 -4.60
C PHE A 98 0.18 -23.85 -4.81
N SER A 99 1.51 -23.77 -4.77
CA SER A 99 2.39 -24.93 -4.76
C SER A 99 2.78 -25.25 -3.33
N CYS A 100 2.18 -26.29 -2.76
CA CYS A 100 2.38 -26.70 -1.37
C CYS A 100 3.66 -27.53 -1.15
N SER A 101 4.68 -27.32 -1.98
CA SER A 101 6.02 -27.86 -1.77
C SER A 101 6.72 -27.13 -0.62
N ASN A 102 7.93 -27.55 -0.24
CA ASN A 102 8.81 -26.75 0.60
C ASN A 102 9.98 -26.23 -0.25
N PRO A 103 10.09 -24.92 -0.53
CA PRO A 103 9.24 -23.82 -0.04
C PRO A 103 7.84 -23.79 -0.67
N ILE A 104 6.87 -23.24 0.07
CA ILE A 104 5.51 -22.99 -0.42
C ILE A 104 5.58 -21.86 -1.42
N LYS A 105 4.97 -22.02 -2.59
CA LYS A 105 4.95 -20.98 -3.63
C LYS A 105 3.54 -20.48 -3.90
N LEU A 106 3.38 -19.17 -3.96
CA LEU A 106 2.17 -18.49 -4.38
C LEU A 106 2.42 -17.84 -5.73
N ILE A 107 1.79 -18.39 -6.76
CA ILE A 107 1.94 -17.96 -8.14
C ILE A 107 0.64 -17.27 -8.55
N TYR A 108 0.71 -16.04 -9.05
CA TYR A 108 -0.47 -15.30 -9.45
C TYR A 108 -0.24 -14.51 -10.73
N VAL A 109 -1.30 -14.31 -11.52
CA VAL A 109 -1.26 -13.51 -12.74
C VAL A 109 -2.06 -12.23 -12.52
N TYR A 110 -1.38 -11.09 -12.56
CA TYR A 110 -1.95 -9.77 -12.35
C TYR A 110 -1.62 -8.87 -13.53
N LYS A 111 -2.64 -8.28 -14.15
CA LYS A 111 -2.51 -7.42 -15.35
C LYS A 111 -1.67 -8.04 -16.47
N GLY A 112 -1.80 -9.35 -16.68
CA GLY A 112 -1.09 -10.11 -17.72
C GLY A 112 0.36 -10.50 -17.37
N ASN A 113 0.88 -10.08 -16.21
CA ASN A 113 2.20 -10.47 -15.74
C ASN A 113 2.09 -11.58 -14.70
N ARG A 114 2.98 -12.57 -14.76
CA ARG A 114 3.07 -13.67 -13.79
C ARG A 114 4.05 -13.30 -12.69
N TYR A 115 3.62 -13.46 -11.44
CA TYR A 115 4.40 -13.21 -10.23
C TYR A 115 4.50 -14.50 -9.41
N GLU A 116 5.60 -14.64 -8.66
CA GLU A 116 5.86 -15.79 -7.81
C GLU A 116 6.44 -15.33 -6.46
N LEU A 117 5.79 -15.72 -5.37
CA LEU A 117 6.27 -15.55 -4.00
C LEU A 117 6.59 -16.91 -3.40
N SER A 118 7.73 -17.03 -2.73
CA SER A 118 8.16 -18.27 -2.08
C SER A 118 8.34 -18.06 -0.57
N PHE A 119 7.85 -19.01 0.22
CA PHE A 119 7.88 -18.99 1.69
C PHE A 119 8.41 -20.33 2.23
N GLU A 120 9.39 -20.32 3.14
CA GLU A 120 9.92 -21.54 3.76
C GLU A 120 9.03 -22.00 4.92
N LYS A 121 8.35 -23.14 4.79
CA LYS A 121 7.39 -23.62 5.80
C LYS A 121 8.05 -23.64 7.19
N PRO A 122 7.45 -23.01 8.23
CA PRO A 122 8.03 -23.03 9.56
C PRO A 122 8.21 -24.47 10.02
N LYS A 123 9.39 -24.78 10.57
CA LYS A 123 9.66 -26.07 11.21
C LYS A 123 8.81 -26.12 12.47
N GLY A 124 7.67 -26.81 12.39
CA GLY A 124 6.84 -27.16 13.55
C GLY A 124 7.57 -28.05 14.53
#